data_AF-A0A1F2WAT4-F1
#
_entry.id   AF-A0A1F2WAT4-F1
#
_cell.length_a   1.000
_cell.length_b   1.000
_cell.length_c   1.000
_cell.angle_alpha   90.00
_cell.angle_beta   90.00
_cell.angle_gamma   90.00
#
_symmetry.space_group_name_H-M   'P 1'
#
loop_
_entity.id
_entity.type
_entity.pdbx_description
1 polymer ?
#
loop_
_entity_poly.entity_id
_entity_poly.type
_entity_poly.pdbx_seq_one_letter_code
_entity_poly.pdbx_strand_id
1 'polypeptide(L)'
;MAAANTDKFKDLSRRWVGQIGAGGVADESTTTVPLASATNLSTDTAVVVVIDRVDANGTATPTLEETIIGVVSGSNLVSCVRGAEGTAQAHAAGAVVEVLVTAKGWNDLIDGLLVQHNQLGLHTNISASNINASGTISNQITNADLVLAGNGTGKVKENARYGVLSSDTIASSQVILNMATANNHAVVLTSVSTTSIIVSNVTVNQVFTVRLLQDAGGTNLVSWFSTIKWTSATVPTLTTTAARADWFGFICTSASNYDGFTIGSGLG
;
A
#
# COMPACT_ATOMS: atom_id res chain seq x y z
N MET A 1 -5.98 -16.70 -14.36
CA MET A 1 -4.97 -17.63 -13.81
C MET A 1 -5.39 -19.02 -14.22
N ALA A 2 -4.47 -19.92 -14.55
CA ALA A 2 -4.85 -21.31 -14.84
C ALA A 2 -5.17 -22.03 -13.52
N ALA A 3 -6.14 -22.94 -13.53
CA ALA A 3 -6.49 -23.76 -12.37
C ALA A 3 -5.27 -24.52 -11.83
N ALA A 4 -5.12 -24.56 -10.51
CA ALA A 4 -4.02 -25.24 -9.85
C ALA A 4 -4.51 -25.98 -8.60
N ASN A 5 -3.92 -27.13 -8.28
CA ASN A 5 -4.24 -27.86 -7.05
C ASN A 5 -3.90 -27.09 -5.75
N THR A 6 -3.20 -25.96 -5.87
CA THR A 6 -2.90 -25.00 -4.80
C THR A 6 -3.95 -23.90 -4.63
N ASP A 7 -4.98 -23.85 -5.48
CA ASP A 7 -6.05 -22.84 -5.39
C ASP A 7 -6.68 -22.87 -3.99
N LYS A 8 -6.94 -21.70 -3.39
CA LYS A 8 -7.61 -21.58 -2.09
C LYS A 8 -9.11 -21.37 -2.25
N PHE A 9 -9.50 -20.52 -3.19
CA PHE A 9 -10.89 -20.32 -3.60
C PHE A 9 -11.20 -21.28 -4.74
N LYS A 10 -12.08 -22.26 -4.47
CA LYS A 10 -12.44 -23.33 -5.41
C LYS A 10 -13.94 -23.31 -5.66
N ASP A 11 -14.32 -23.50 -6.92
CA ASP A 11 -15.72 -23.63 -7.31
C ASP A 11 -16.31 -24.97 -6.87
N LEU A 12 -17.57 -24.95 -6.46
CA LEU A 12 -18.36 -26.15 -6.20
C LEU A 12 -19.34 -26.40 -7.35
N SER A 13 -19.64 -27.67 -7.57
CA SER A 13 -20.62 -28.11 -8.57
C SER A 13 -21.91 -28.51 -7.89
N ARG A 14 -23.03 -27.92 -8.30
CA ARG A 14 -24.34 -28.14 -7.66
C ARG A 14 -24.79 -29.59 -7.81
N ARG A 15 -24.85 -30.34 -6.70
CA ARG A 15 -25.33 -31.75 -6.65
C ARG A 15 -24.60 -32.67 -7.63
N TRP A 16 -23.32 -32.42 -7.86
CA TRP A 16 -22.54 -33.26 -8.75
C TRP A 16 -22.23 -34.59 -8.07
N VAL A 17 -22.53 -35.67 -8.78
CA VAL A 17 -22.17 -37.04 -8.42
C VAL A 17 -21.66 -37.71 -9.70
N GLY A 18 -20.51 -38.35 -9.62
CA GLY A 18 -19.90 -39.10 -10.70
C GLY A 18 -19.38 -40.44 -10.21
N GLN A 19 -18.56 -41.07 -11.04
CA GLN A 19 -17.92 -42.34 -10.73
C GLN A 19 -16.48 -42.34 -11.20
N ILE A 20 -15.64 -43.13 -10.53
CA ILE A 20 -14.31 -43.44 -11.02
C ILE A 20 -14.43 -44.15 -12.37
N GLY A 21 -13.64 -43.69 -13.33
CA GLY A 21 -13.63 -44.18 -14.70
C GLY A 21 -13.01 -45.58 -14.84
N ALA A 22 -12.95 -46.05 -16.08
CA ALA A 22 -12.32 -47.33 -16.38
C ALA A 22 -10.84 -47.35 -15.92
N GLY A 23 -10.40 -48.49 -15.38
CA GLY A 23 -9.05 -48.67 -14.84
C GLY A 23 -8.91 -48.38 -13.35
N GLY A 24 -9.86 -47.66 -12.73
CA GLY A 24 -9.79 -47.34 -11.30
C GLY A 24 -8.69 -46.34 -10.95
N VAL A 25 -8.39 -46.23 -9.67
CA VAL A 25 -7.23 -45.53 -9.12
C VAL A 25 -6.29 -46.57 -8.54
N ALA A 26 -5.07 -46.64 -9.06
CA ALA A 26 -4.17 -47.77 -8.80
C ALA A 26 -3.64 -47.81 -7.37
N ASP A 27 -3.20 -46.66 -6.83
CA ASP A 27 -2.58 -46.55 -5.52
C ASP A 27 -2.58 -45.10 -4.98
N GLU A 28 -1.95 -44.90 -3.82
CA GLU A 28 -1.79 -43.62 -3.14
C GLU A 28 -0.96 -42.59 -3.91
N SER A 29 -0.08 -43.02 -4.81
CA SER A 29 0.83 -42.16 -5.57
C SER A 29 0.23 -41.65 -6.89
N THR A 30 -0.93 -42.20 -7.26
CA THR A 30 -1.62 -41.87 -8.51
C THR A 30 -2.05 -40.39 -8.51
N THR A 31 -1.52 -39.62 -9.46
CA THR A 31 -1.78 -38.17 -9.61
C THR A 31 -2.82 -37.84 -10.68
N THR A 32 -3.29 -38.84 -11.43
CA THR A 32 -4.38 -38.72 -12.41
C THR A 32 -5.48 -39.69 -12.03
N VAL A 33 -6.63 -39.16 -11.64
CA VAL A 33 -7.81 -39.94 -11.25
C VAL A 33 -8.79 -39.93 -12.42
N PRO A 34 -9.06 -41.07 -13.06
CA PRO A 34 -10.01 -41.14 -14.15
C PRO A 34 -11.43 -41.00 -13.61
N LEU A 35 -12.25 -40.18 -14.25
CA LEU A 35 -13.69 -40.12 -14.02
C LEU A 35 -14.43 -40.74 -15.21
N ALA A 36 -15.59 -41.35 -14.95
CA ALA A 36 -16.48 -41.79 -16.03
C ALA A 36 -16.99 -40.59 -16.85
N SER A 37 -17.17 -39.45 -16.19
CA SER A 37 -17.47 -38.15 -16.79
C SER A 37 -17.06 -37.03 -15.84
N ALA A 38 -16.54 -35.93 -16.38
CA ALA A 38 -16.28 -34.70 -15.65
C ALA A 38 -17.30 -33.58 -15.98
N THR A 39 -18.39 -33.92 -16.68
CA THR A 39 -19.40 -32.94 -17.10
C THR A 39 -19.91 -32.14 -15.91
N ASN A 40 -19.93 -30.82 -16.06
CA ASN A 40 -20.34 -29.83 -15.04
C ASN A 40 -19.41 -29.64 -13.84
N LEU A 41 -18.21 -30.26 -13.83
CA LEU A 41 -17.15 -29.84 -12.91
C LEU A 41 -16.50 -28.55 -13.41
N SER A 42 -16.08 -27.67 -12.50
CA SER A 42 -15.37 -26.44 -12.86
C SER A 42 -13.99 -26.76 -13.44
N THR A 43 -13.63 -26.04 -14.49
CA THR A 43 -12.28 -26.05 -15.10
C THR A 43 -11.50 -24.79 -14.75
N ASP A 44 -12.12 -23.82 -14.09
CA ASP A 44 -11.53 -22.51 -13.80
C ASP A 44 -10.70 -22.52 -12.51
N THR A 45 -11.01 -23.44 -11.59
CA THR A 45 -10.26 -23.72 -10.36
C THR A 45 -10.02 -25.22 -10.21
N ALA A 46 -9.15 -25.63 -9.28
CA ALA A 46 -9.19 -27.01 -8.79
C ALA A 46 -10.55 -27.35 -8.16
N VAL A 47 -10.92 -28.63 -8.20
CA VAL A 47 -12.11 -29.18 -7.54
C VAL A 47 -11.72 -30.04 -6.34
N VAL A 48 -12.57 -30.07 -5.32
CA VAL A 48 -12.48 -30.97 -4.17
C VAL A 48 -13.58 -32.00 -4.30
N VAL A 49 -13.21 -33.28 -4.37
CA VAL A 49 -14.17 -34.39 -4.48
C VAL A 49 -13.88 -35.45 -3.43
N VAL A 50 -14.92 -36.13 -2.99
CA VAL A 50 -14.85 -37.26 -2.06
C VAL A 50 -15.17 -38.53 -2.82
N ILE A 51 -14.28 -39.50 -2.75
CA ILE A 51 -14.43 -40.82 -3.37
C ILE A 51 -14.84 -41.81 -2.29
N ASP A 52 -15.75 -42.73 -2.59
CA ASP A 52 -16.14 -43.86 -1.74
C ASP A 52 -16.56 -43.44 -0.32
N ARG A 53 -17.26 -42.31 -0.16
CA ARG A 53 -18.00 -42.03 1.07
C ARG A 53 -19.15 -43.02 1.25
N VAL A 54 -19.78 -43.39 0.14
CA VAL A 54 -20.84 -44.40 0.06
C VAL A 54 -20.58 -45.37 -1.07
N ASP A 55 -21.10 -46.60 -0.93
CA ASP A 55 -21.19 -47.56 -2.02
C ASP A 55 -22.31 -47.22 -3.02
N ALA A 56 -22.45 -48.03 -4.07
CA ALA A 56 -23.48 -47.86 -5.09
C ALA A 56 -24.94 -47.97 -4.56
N ASN A 57 -25.14 -48.49 -3.36
CA ASN A 57 -26.44 -48.58 -2.69
C ASN A 57 -26.68 -47.44 -1.69
N GLY A 58 -25.72 -46.51 -1.55
CA GLY A 58 -25.77 -45.41 -0.58
C GLY A 58 -25.34 -45.80 0.83
N THR A 59 -24.73 -46.96 1.03
CA THR A 59 -24.22 -47.41 2.33
C THR A 59 -22.88 -46.75 2.61
N ALA A 60 -22.69 -46.17 3.80
CA ALA A 60 -21.45 -45.50 4.17
C ALA A 60 -20.25 -46.46 4.19
N THR A 61 -19.11 -45.99 3.66
CA THR A 61 -17.86 -46.76 3.51
C THR A 61 -16.67 -46.01 4.12
N PRO A 62 -16.67 -45.79 5.45
CA PRO A 62 -15.73 -44.87 6.11
C PRO A 62 -14.25 -45.27 6.01
N THR A 63 -13.94 -46.54 5.73
CA THR A 63 -12.56 -47.00 5.52
C THR A 63 -12.05 -46.76 4.10
N LEU A 64 -12.95 -46.55 3.14
CA LEU A 64 -12.64 -46.31 1.73
C LEU A 64 -12.73 -44.83 1.35
N GLU A 65 -13.34 -44.01 2.21
CA GLU A 65 -13.53 -42.59 1.95
C GLU A 65 -12.19 -41.85 1.81
N GLU A 66 -12.03 -41.14 0.70
CA GLU A 66 -10.89 -40.26 0.45
C GLU A 66 -11.34 -38.94 -0.17
N THR A 67 -10.91 -37.82 0.40
CA THR A 67 -11.04 -36.51 -0.25
C THR A 67 -9.78 -36.20 -1.05
N ILE A 68 -9.97 -35.81 -2.31
CA ILE A 68 -8.88 -35.41 -3.20
C ILE A 68 -9.11 -34.00 -3.76
N ILE A 69 -8.02 -33.34 -4.12
CA ILE A 69 -8.04 -32.06 -4.83
C ILE A 69 -7.39 -32.27 -6.19
N GLY A 70 -8.04 -31.88 -7.29
CA GLY A 70 -7.47 -32.06 -8.63
C GLY A 70 -7.96 -31.00 -9.61
N VAL A 71 -7.27 -30.91 -10.75
CA VAL A 71 -7.66 -30.03 -11.87
C VAL A 71 -8.36 -30.86 -12.93
N VAL A 72 -9.51 -30.41 -13.41
CA VAL A 72 -10.26 -31.12 -14.46
C VAL A 72 -9.51 -31.02 -15.79
N SER A 73 -9.26 -32.15 -16.44
CA SER A 73 -8.67 -32.23 -17.78
C SER A 73 -9.29 -33.40 -18.55
N GLY A 74 -10.12 -33.08 -19.55
CA GLY A 74 -10.96 -34.08 -20.21
C GLY A 74 -11.91 -34.75 -19.21
N SER A 75 -11.92 -36.09 -19.19
CA SER A 75 -12.67 -36.87 -18.19
C SER A 75 -11.82 -37.26 -16.97
N ASN A 76 -10.70 -36.57 -16.71
CA ASN A 76 -9.82 -36.89 -15.59
C ASN A 76 -9.73 -35.71 -14.62
N LEU A 77 -9.39 -36.04 -13.38
CA LEU A 77 -8.73 -35.11 -12.48
C LEU A 77 -7.22 -35.37 -12.62
N VAL A 78 -6.45 -34.31 -12.87
CA VAL A 78 -4.99 -34.37 -12.99
C VAL A 78 -4.34 -33.54 -11.88
N SER A 79 -3.02 -33.76 -11.69
CA SER A 79 -2.24 -33.11 -10.64
C SER A 79 -2.88 -33.27 -9.25
N CYS A 80 -3.46 -34.44 -9.00
CA CYS A 80 -4.22 -34.68 -7.80
C CYS A 80 -3.35 -34.62 -6.54
N VAL A 81 -3.82 -33.88 -5.54
CA VAL A 81 -3.40 -34.04 -4.15
C VAL A 81 -4.31 -35.10 -3.54
N ARG A 82 -3.72 -36.24 -3.19
CA ARG A 82 -4.38 -37.41 -2.61
C ARG A 82 -4.43 -37.31 -1.10
N GLY A 83 -5.38 -37.99 -0.47
CA GLY A 83 -5.55 -38.02 0.99
C GLY A 83 -5.66 -36.63 1.61
N ALA A 84 -6.30 -35.68 0.93
CA ALA A 84 -6.49 -34.33 1.44
C ALA A 84 -7.35 -34.34 2.71
N GLU A 85 -8.27 -35.30 2.79
CA GLU A 85 -8.86 -35.86 4.01
C GLU A 85 -8.97 -37.38 3.83
N GLY A 86 -8.87 -38.13 4.93
CA GLY A 86 -8.78 -39.59 4.87
C GLY A 86 -7.40 -40.09 4.44
N THR A 87 -7.32 -41.36 4.05
CA THR A 87 -6.07 -42.00 3.63
C THR A 87 -6.05 -42.11 2.11
N ALA A 88 -4.94 -41.71 1.49
CA ALA A 88 -4.72 -41.94 0.06
C ALA A 88 -4.69 -43.45 -0.22
N GLN A 89 -5.54 -43.93 -1.14
CA GLN A 89 -5.67 -45.37 -1.38
C GLN A 89 -6.07 -45.74 -2.81
N ALA A 90 -6.13 -47.04 -3.10
CA ALA A 90 -6.67 -47.51 -4.38
C ALA A 90 -8.20 -47.41 -4.37
N HIS A 91 -8.80 -47.07 -5.52
CA HIS A 91 -10.25 -47.04 -5.69
C HIS A 91 -10.66 -47.86 -6.92
N ALA A 92 -11.73 -48.63 -6.78
CA ALA A 92 -12.24 -49.44 -7.88
C ALA A 92 -12.90 -48.56 -8.97
N ALA A 93 -12.89 -49.03 -10.22
CA ALA A 93 -13.73 -48.45 -11.25
C ALA A 93 -15.21 -48.52 -10.83
N GLY A 94 -15.97 -47.45 -11.05
CA GLY A 94 -17.37 -47.35 -10.63
C GLY A 94 -17.59 -46.85 -9.20
N ALA A 95 -16.53 -46.69 -8.40
CA ALA A 95 -16.57 -46.03 -7.08
C ALA A 95 -17.26 -44.67 -7.16
N VAL A 96 -18.08 -44.33 -6.17
CA VAL A 96 -18.88 -43.11 -6.16
C VAL A 96 -17.97 -41.90 -5.89
N VAL A 97 -18.15 -40.82 -6.65
CA VAL A 97 -17.41 -39.57 -6.47
C VAL A 97 -18.42 -38.44 -6.27
N GLU A 98 -18.28 -37.66 -5.19
CA GLU A 98 -19.20 -36.59 -4.83
C GLU A 98 -18.45 -35.27 -4.63
N VAL A 99 -19.06 -34.14 -5.04
CA VAL A 99 -18.59 -32.82 -4.60
C VAL A 99 -19.30 -32.46 -3.29
N LEU A 100 -18.53 -32.41 -2.20
CA LEU A 100 -19.03 -32.08 -0.86
C LEU A 100 -18.36 -30.82 -0.31
N VAL A 101 -19.01 -30.19 0.67
CA VAL A 101 -18.34 -29.19 1.51
C VAL A 101 -17.56 -29.95 2.57
N THR A 102 -16.27 -30.17 2.31
CA THR A 102 -15.39 -30.90 3.21
C THR A 102 -14.63 -29.96 4.15
N ALA A 103 -14.00 -30.50 5.20
CA ALA A 103 -13.23 -29.68 6.14
C ALA A 103 -12.06 -28.96 5.45
N LYS A 104 -11.37 -29.64 4.53
CA LYS A 104 -10.29 -29.12 3.68
C LYS A 104 -10.79 -28.00 2.78
N GLY A 105 -11.93 -28.19 2.11
CA GLY A 105 -12.54 -27.16 1.26
C GLY A 105 -12.88 -25.90 2.05
N TRP A 106 -13.46 -26.07 3.24
CA TRP A 106 -13.77 -24.96 4.14
C TRP A 106 -12.51 -24.28 4.68
N ASN A 107 -11.53 -25.05 5.14
CA ASN A 107 -10.28 -24.51 5.67
C ASN A 107 -9.48 -23.76 4.60
N ASP A 108 -9.47 -24.22 3.34
CA ASP A 108 -8.84 -23.48 2.25
C ASP A 108 -9.51 -22.13 1.98
N LEU A 109 -10.85 -22.07 2.08
CA LEU A 109 -11.58 -20.80 1.98
C LEU A 109 -11.17 -19.85 3.11
N ILE A 110 -11.10 -20.35 4.35
CA ILE A 110 -10.68 -19.56 5.51
C ILE A 110 -9.23 -19.09 5.33
N ASP A 111 -8.30 -19.96 4.93
CA ASP A 111 -6.92 -19.60 4.64
C ASP A 111 -6.83 -18.49 3.58
N GLY A 112 -7.61 -18.60 2.51
CA GLY A 112 -7.68 -17.59 1.46
C GLY A 112 -8.14 -16.23 1.98
N LEU A 113 -9.14 -16.22 2.87
CA LEU A 113 -9.64 -14.99 3.49
C LEU A 113 -8.62 -14.37 4.45
N LEU A 114 -7.92 -15.20 5.23
CA LEU A 114 -6.91 -14.77 6.22
C LEU A 114 -5.67 -14.13 5.59
N VAL A 115 -5.46 -14.24 4.27
CA VAL A 115 -4.41 -13.50 3.55
C VAL A 115 -4.57 -11.99 3.69
N GLN A 116 -5.80 -11.49 3.78
CA GLN A 116 -6.09 -10.06 3.89
C GLN A 116 -6.96 -9.70 5.11
N HIS A 117 -7.45 -10.68 5.87
CA HIS A 117 -8.26 -10.48 7.06
C HIS A 117 -7.62 -11.09 8.30
N ASN A 118 -7.94 -10.55 9.48
CA ASN A 118 -7.69 -11.21 10.74
C ASN A 118 -8.90 -12.06 11.18
N GLN A 119 -8.75 -12.78 12.29
CA GLN A 119 -9.80 -13.63 12.86
C GLN A 119 -11.04 -12.85 13.36
N LEU A 120 -10.99 -11.52 13.40
CA LEU A 120 -12.12 -10.66 13.72
C LEU A 120 -12.87 -10.18 12.46
N GLY A 121 -12.44 -10.62 11.28
CA GLY A 121 -13.00 -10.17 10.00
C GLY A 121 -12.57 -8.77 9.57
N LEU A 122 -11.56 -8.18 10.23
CA LEU A 122 -11.00 -6.89 9.82
C LEU A 122 -9.86 -7.10 8.83
N HIS A 123 -9.70 -6.17 7.89
CA HIS A 123 -8.50 -6.13 7.06
C HIS A 123 -7.26 -5.86 7.90
N THR A 124 -6.17 -6.58 7.61
CA THR A 124 -4.84 -6.27 8.17
C THR A 124 -4.13 -5.25 7.28
N ASN A 125 -3.26 -5.72 6.39
CA ASN A 125 -2.63 -4.91 5.36
C ASN A 125 -3.40 -5.10 4.05
N ILE A 126 -3.89 -4.01 3.46
CA ILE A 126 -4.50 -4.02 2.14
C ILE A 126 -3.40 -3.95 1.09
N SER A 127 -3.18 -5.05 0.35
CA SER A 127 -2.31 -5.09 -0.83
C SER A 127 -3.16 -5.17 -2.09
N ALA A 128 -3.36 -4.03 -2.77
CA ALA A 128 -4.21 -3.95 -3.95
C ALA A 128 -3.58 -3.07 -5.03
N SER A 129 -3.78 -3.42 -6.30
CA SER A 129 -3.34 -2.57 -7.42
C SER A 129 -4.06 -1.22 -7.45
N ASN A 130 -5.31 -1.17 -6.98
CA ASN A 130 -6.10 0.04 -6.83
C ASN A 130 -6.99 -0.08 -5.57
N ILE A 131 -7.17 1.02 -4.84
CA ILE A 131 -8.14 1.11 -3.74
C ILE A 131 -9.17 2.17 -4.13
N ASN A 132 -10.39 1.75 -4.41
CA ASN A 132 -11.52 2.66 -4.63
C ASN A 132 -12.38 2.73 -3.37
N ALA A 133 -12.19 3.77 -2.55
CA ALA A 133 -12.96 3.99 -1.34
C ALA A 133 -14.10 4.98 -1.61
N SER A 134 -15.35 4.59 -1.35
CA SER A 134 -16.53 5.45 -1.50
C SER A 134 -16.76 6.41 -0.33
N GLY A 135 -15.88 6.37 0.69
CA GLY A 135 -15.99 7.17 1.91
C GLY A 135 -14.65 7.75 2.34
N THR A 136 -14.64 8.41 3.50
CA THR A 136 -13.41 8.95 4.08
C THR A 136 -12.46 7.81 4.44
N ILE A 137 -11.28 7.80 3.84
CA ILE A 137 -10.16 7.01 4.36
C ILE A 137 -9.62 7.78 5.57
N SER A 138 -10.27 7.59 6.74
CA SER A 138 -9.85 8.16 8.02
C SER A 138 -8.67 7.38 8.56
N ASN A 139 -7.53 7.56 7.91
CA ASN A 139 -6.31 6.92 8.34
C ASN A 139 -5.73 7.82 9.43
N GLN A 140 -5.72 7.37 10.69
CA GLN A 140 -4.84 7.97 11.71
C GLN A 140 -3.40 7.61 11.34
N ILE A 141 -2.91 8.11 10.19
CA ILE A 141 -1.52 7.90 9.81
C ILE A 141 -0.72 8.92 10.60
N THR A 142 -0.20 8.48 11.72
CA THR A 142 1.01 9.08 12.25
C THR A 142 2.11 8.83 11.21
N ASN A 143 2.57 9.89 10.54
CA ASN A 143 3.71 9.87 9.61
C ASN A 143 3.49 9.21 8.22
N ALA A 144 2.36 9.45 7.54
CA ALA A 144 2.25 9.09 6.12
C ALA A 144 3.05 10.03 5.23
N ASP A 145 3.86 9.45 4.35
CA ASP A 145 4.28 10.12 3.12
C ASP A 145 3.18 9.89 2.06
N LEU A 146 2.38 10.94 1.78
CA LEU A 146 1.34 10.88 0.77
C LEU A 146 1.93 11.30 -0.58
N VAL A 147 2.28 10.31 -1.41
CA VAL A 147 2.70 10.56 -2.80
C VAL A 147 1.49 10.45 -3.72
N LEU A 148 1.04 11.59 -4.26
CA LEU A 148 0.00 11.67 -5.28
C LEU A 148 0.66 11.68 -6.66
N ALA A 149 0.85 10.50 -7.25
CA ALA A 149 1.39 10.36 -8.61
C ALA A 149 0.27 10.22 -9.65
N GLY A 150 0.33 10.98 -10.73
CA GLY A 150 -0.59 10.89 -11.87
C GLY A 150 -1.29 12.21 -12.20
N ASN A 151 -1.55 12.43 -13.50
CA ASN A 151 -2.16 13.66 -14.05
C ASN A 151 -3.69 13.68 -13.88
N GLY A 152 -4.21 13.29 -12.70
CA GLY A 152 -5.62 13.51 -12.41
C GLY A 152 -5.96 14.98 -12.62
N THR A 153 -7.12 15.28 -13.22
CA THR A 153 -7.58 16.67 -13.41
C THR A 153 -8.03 17.33 -12.10
N GLY A 154 -8.10 16.55 -11.01
CA GLY A 154 -8.44 17.04 -9.67
C GLY A 154 -7.28 17.80 -9.03
N LYS A 155 -7.60 18.93 -8.38
CA LYS A 155 -6.65 19.64 -7.51
C LYS A 155 -6.63 18.95 -6.14
N VAL A 156 -5.45 18.82 -5.53
CA VAL A 156 -5.32 18.44 -4.12
C VAL A 156 -6.01 19.52 -3.29
N LYS A 157 -6.98 19.12 -2.47
CA LYS A 157 -7.65 19.99 -1.49
C LYS A 157 -7.23 19.54 -0.10
N GLU A 158 -6.49 20.38 0.61
CA GLU A 158 -6.16 20.16 2.02
C GLU A 158 -7.15 20.97 2.86
N ASN A 159 -7.78 20.35 3.86
CA ASN A 159 -8.72 21.05 4.76
C ASN A 159 -8.01 22.07 5.66
N ALA A 160 -6.80 21.72 6.10
CA ALA A 160 -5.87 22.61 6.78
C ALA A 160 -4.44 22.16 6.47
N ARG A 161 -3.54 23.12 6.21
CA ARG A 161 -2.10 22.87 6.16
C ARG A 161 -1.49 23.43 7.43
N TYR A 162 -0.78 22.59 8.18
CA TYR A 162 0.04 23.04 9.30
C TYR A 162 1.50 22.89 8.87
N GLY A 163 2.16 24.01 8.57
CA GLY A 163 3.61 24.05 8.43
C GLY A 163 4.22 24.46 9.76
N VAL A 164 5.22 23.73 10.25
CA VAL A 164 6.02 24.19 11.38
C VAL A 164 6.72 25.48 10.96
N LEU A 165 6.57 26.54 11.75
CA LEU A 165 7.45 27.70 11.67
C LEU A 165 8.72 27.35 12.45
N SER A 166 9.79 26.99 11.73
CA SER A 166 11.07 26.65 12.34
C SER A 166 11.64 27.87 13.05
N SER A 167 12.04 27.72 14.31
CA SER A 167 12.79 28.76 15.02
C SER A 167 14.27 28.49 14.81
N ASP A 168 14.88 29.16 13.84
CA ASP A 168 16.28 28.95 13.51
C ASP A 168 17.17 29.88 14.35
N THR A 169 18.24 29.31 14.89
CA THR A 169 19.15 30.00 15.80
C THR A 169 20.34 30.55 15.02
N ILE A 170 20.76 31.77 15.36
CA ILE A 170 21.99 32.36 14.85
C ILE A 170 23.18 31.74 15.60
N ALA A 171 24.15 31.19 14.86
CA ALA A 171 25.42 30.70 15.36
C ALA A 171 26.56 31.38 14.60
N SER A 172 27.53 31.94 15.32
CA SER A 172 28.70 32.60 14.70
C SER A 172 28.35 33.67 13.66
N SER A 173 27.32 34.48 13.94
CA SER A 173 26.77 35.49 13.01
C SER A 173 26.16 34.94 11.71
N GLN A 174 25.76 33.67 11.71
CA GLN A 174 25.13 33.01 10.57
C GLN A 174 23.89 32.23 11.00
N VAL A 175 22.95 32.04 10.08
CA VAL A 175 21.80 31.14 10.26
C VAL A 175 21.64 30.30 8.99
N ILE A 176 21.41 28.99 9.17
CA ILE A 176 21.21 28.05 8.07
C ILE A 176 19.74 27.65 8.04
N LEU A 177 19.05 28.02 6.97
CA LEU A 177 17.69 27.59 6.70
C LEU A 177 17.75 26.23 5.97
N ASN A 178 17.36 25.17 6.66
CA ASN A 178 17.42 23.81 6.13
C ASN A 178 16.06 23.38 5.54
N MET A 179 16.01 23.26 4.22
CA MET A 179 14.79 22.92 3.49
C MET A 179 14.38 21.43 3.59
N ALA A 180 15.24 20.58 4.18
CA ALA A 180 14.87 19.21 4.54
C ALA A 180 14.05 19.16 5.84
N THR A 181 14.06 20.21 6.66
CA THR A 181 13.38 20.24 7.96
C THR A 181 12.12 21.12 7.97
N ALA A 182 12.12 22.24 7.26
CA ALA A 182 10.97 23.13 7.15
C ALA A 182 11.01 23.96 5.87
N ASN A 183 9.85 24.52 5.47
CA ASN A 183 9.75 25.53 4.41
C ASN A 183 9.41 26.93 4.97
N ASN A 184 9.04 27.03 6.24
CA ASN A 184 8.74 28.29 6.91
C ASN A 184 9.72 28.47 8.06
N HIS A 185 10.47 29.56 8.00
CA HIS A 185 11.55 29.85 8.92
C HIS A 185 11.27 31.14 9.68
N ALA A 186 11.71 31.19 10.93
CA ALA A 186 11.68 32.37 11.77
C ALA A 186 13.05 32.54 12.44
N VAL A 187 13.60 33.74 12.33
CA VAL A 187 14.88 34.11 12.92
C VAL A 187 14.65 35.36 13.75
N VAL A 188 15.08 35.34 15.00
CA VAL A 188 15.22 36.54 15.82
C VAL A 188 16.63 37.06 15.59
N LEU A 189 16.73 38.23 14.96
CA LEU A 189 18.00 38.92 14.79
C LEU A 189 18.51 39.34 16.18
N THR A 190 19.81 39.28 16.35
CA THR A 190 20.50 39.73 17.56
C THR A 190 21.48 40.82 17.15
N SER A 191 21.95 41.59 18.14
CA SER A 191 22.93 42.69 18.02
C SER A 191 24.34 42.27 17.59
N VAL A 192 24.41 41.39 16.59
CA VAL A 192 25.58 41.13 15.76
C VAL A 192 25.57 42.11 14.58
N SER A 193 26.75 42.58 14.16
CA SER A 193 26.88 43.62 13.13
C SER A 193 26.11 43.31 11.83
N THR A 194 26.15 42.07 11.36
CA THR A 194 25.36 41.57 10.22
C THR A 194 25.18 40.06 10.33
N THR A 195 23.94 39.57 10.24
CA THR A 195 23.66 38.13 10.22
C THR A 195 23.69 37.60 8.79
N SER A 196 24.49 36.57 8.51
CA SER A 196 24.49 35.91 7.19
C SER A 196 23.38 34.87 7.10
N ILE A 197 22.47 35.02 6.14
CA ILE A 197 21.42 34.04 5.84
C ILE A 197 21.98 33.05 4.82
N ILE A 198 21.95 31.76 5.16
CA ILE A 198 22.40 30.65 4.30
C ILE A 198 21.24 29.67 4.12
N VAL A 199 21.13 29.05 2.94
CA VAL A 199 20.14 28.01 2.65
C VAL A 199 20.83 26.68 2.38
N SER A 200 20.20 25.56 2.74
CA SER A 200 20.70 24.21 2.46
C SER A 200 19.57 23.27 2.08
N ASN A 201 19.92 22.17 1.39
CA ASN A 201 19.00 21.11 0.95
C ASN A 201 17.81 21.60 0.11
N VAL A 202 17.97 22.70 -0.62
CA VAL A 202 16.89 23.24 -1.47
C VAL A 202 16.74 22.41 -2.74
N THR A 203 15.52 22.02 -3.05
CA THR A 203 15.16 21.34 -4.30
C THR A 203 14.64 22.35 -5.33
N VAL A 204 14.86 22.09 -6.63
CA VAL A 204 14.30 22.92 -7.71
C VAL A 204 12.77 22.94 -7.61
N ASN A 205 12.17 24.11 -7.85
CA ASN A 205 10.75 24.44 -7.68
C ASN A 205 10.25 24.48 -6.22
N GLN A 206 11.12 24.33 -5.22
CA GLN A 206 10.73 24.48 -3.83
C GLN A 206 10.46 25.96 -3.50
N VAL A 207 9.38 26.18 -2.74
CA VAL A 207 8.99 27.50 -2.22
C VAL A 207 9.20 27.49 -0.71
N PHE A 208 9.88 28.51 -0.20
CA PHE A 208 10.12 28.67 1.23
C PHE A 208 10.05 30.14 1.64
N THR A 209 9.88 30.37 2.94
CA THR A 209 9.78 31.72 3.51
C THR A 209 10.64 31.86 4.76
N VAL A 210 11.08 33.09 5.04
CA VAL A 210 11.76 33.44 6.30
C VAL A 210 11.19 34.73 6.87
N ARG A 211 10.81 34.67 8.14
CA ARG A 211 10.43 35.83 8.96
C ARG A 211 11.63 36.26 9.79
N LEU A 212 12.12 37.47 9.58
CA LEU A 212 13.22 38.06 10.33
C LEU A 212 12.64 39.06 11.32
N LEU A 213 12.83 38.83 12.63
CA LEU A 213 12.36 39.72 13.69
C LEU A 213 13.55 40.50 14.27
N GLN A 214 13.46 41.84 14.30
CA GLN A 214 14.42 42.69 15.01
C GLN A 214 14.41 42.42 16.52
N ASP A 215 15.58 42.52 17.16
CA ASP A 215 15.65 42.55 18.62
C ASP A 215 15.08 43.85 19.21
N ALA A 216 15.21 44.01 20.53
CA ALA A 216 14.75 45.20 21.24
C ALA A 216 15.52 46.48 20.88
N GLY A 217 16.70 46.39 20.26
CA GLY A 217 17.52 47.55 19.86
C GLY A 217 17.28 47.99 18.41
N GLY A 218 16.95 47.05 17.53
CA GLY A 218 16.35 47.33 16.22
C GLY A 218 17.29 47.57 15.05
N THR A 219 18.57 47.76 15.20
CA THR A 219 19.43 48.23 14.09
C THR A 219 20.10 47.11 13.29
N ASN A 220 19.57 45.88 13.39
CA ASN A 220 20.23 44.69 12.86
C ASN A 220 20.06 44.59 11.34
N LEU A 221 21.12 44.13 10.68
CA LEU A 221 21.17 43.93 9.24
C LEU A 221 21.44 42.47 8.91
N VAL A 222 21.12 42.09 7.67
CA VAL A 222 21.41 40.76 7.15
C VAL A 222 22.20 40.82 5.85
N SER A 223 23.05 39.82 5.64
CA SER A 223 23.61 39.51 4.33
C SER A 223 22.85 38.32 3.77
N TRP A 224 22.32 38.49 2.56
CA TRP A 224 21.61 37.42 1.86
C TRP A 224 22.58 36.44 1.19
N PHE A 225 22.16 35.19 1.01
CA PHE A 225 22.85 34.25 0.14
C PHE A 225 22.87 34.76 -1.32
N SER A 226 23.82 34.28 -2.12
CA SER A 226 24.01 34.75 -3.50
C SER A 226 22.92 34.25 -4.44
N THR A 227 22.93 34.71 -5.70
CA THR A 227 22.05 34.24 -6.82
C THR A 227 20.55 34.54 -6.70
N ILE A 228 20.16 35.36 -5.72
CA ILE A 228 18.79 35.84 -5.60
C ILE A 228 18.54 36.95 -6.63
N LYS A 229 17.51 36.75 -7.45
CA LYS A 229 16.93 37.80 -8.30
C LYS A 229 15.84 38.50 -7.49
N TRP A 230 16.16 39.70 -7.02
CA TRP A 230 15.21 40.56 -6.35
C TRP A 230 14.35 41.35 -7.33
N THR A 231 13.17 41.75 -6.89
CA THR A 231 12.31 42.68 -7.63
C THR A 231 13.07 43.96 -7.95
N SER A 232 12.94 44.44 -9.19
CA SER A 232 13.66 45.62 -9.68
C SER A 232 15.20 45.55 -9.50
N ALA A 233 15.77 44.35 -9.44
CA ALA A 233 17.20 44.11 -9.22
C ALA A 233 17.77 44.79 -7.95
N THR A 234 16.93 45.07 -6.96
CA THR A 234 17.31 45.81 -5.74
C THR A 234 17.09 44.94 -4.50
N VAL A 235 18.14 44.79 -3.68
CA VAL A 235 18.03 44.08 -2.40
C VAL A 235 17.06 44.83 -1.48
N PRO A 236 16.05 44.15 -0.89
CA PRO A 236 15.13 44.80 0.04
C PRO A 236 15.85 45.40 1.25
N THR A 237 15.44 46.62 1.62
CA THR A 237 15.86 47.24 2.88
C THR A 237 15.08 46.63 4.04
N LEU A 238 15.78 46.19 5.08
CA LEU A 238 15.15 45.71 6.30
C LEU A 238 14.58 46.86 7.13
N THR A 239 13.48 46.60 7.81
CA THR A 239 12.99 47.47 8.86
C THR A 239 13.94 47.42 10.04
N THR A 240 14.52 48.56 10.41
CA THR A 240 15.45 48.69 11.54
C THR A 240 14.78 49.23 12.81
N THR A 241 13.48 49.04 12.93
CA THR A 241 12.73 49.42 14.13
C THR A 241 12.69 48.22 15.07
N ALA A 242 12.97 48.47 16.34
CA ALA A 242 12.93 47.44 17.38
C ALA A 242 11.62 46.63 17.36
N ALA A 243 11.75 45.31 17.54
CA ALA A 243 10.65 44.34 17.57
C ALA A 243 9.71 44.33 16.35
N ARG A 244 10.12 44.92 15.22
CA ARG A 244 9.42 44.78 13.94
C ARG A 244 10.01 43.62 13.13
N ALA A 245 9.17 42.98 12.33
CA ALA A 245 9.57 41.86 11.50
C ALA A 245 9.39 42.16 10.01
N ASP A 246 10.29 41.62 9.20
CA ASP A 246 10.15 41.56 7.75
C ASP A 246 10.00 40.09 7.32
N TRP A 247 9.14 39.83 6.33
CA TRP A 247 8.88 38.49 5.82
C TRP A 247 9.24 38.42 4.34
N PHE A 248 10.09 37.45 4.00
CA PHE A 248 10.57 37.21 2.65
C PHE A 248 10.15 35.83 2.16
N GLY A 249 9.83 35.74 0.88
CA GLY A 249 9.53 34.50 0.17
C GLY A 249 10.57 34.23 -0.91
N PHE A 250 10.81 32.95 -1.19
CA PHE A 250 11.76 32.51 -2.19
C PHE A 250 11.21 31.34 -3.00
N ILE A 251 11.54 31.32 -4.29
CA ILE A 251 11.30 30.18 -5.19
C ILE A 251 12.65 29.76 -5.78
N CYS A 252 13.02 28.50 -5.62
CA CYS A 252 14.20 27.92 -6.27
C CYS A 252 13.89 27.63 -7.74
N THR A 253 14.37 28.47 -8.67
CA THR A 253 14.04 28.39 -10.11
C THR A 253 14.93 27.41 -10.86
N SER A 254 16.16 27.20 -10.38
CA SER A 254 17.08 26.14 -10.81
C SER A 254 18.08 25.87 -9.70
N ALA A 255 18.97 24.88 -9.87
CA ALA A 255 19.98 24.54 -8.86
C ALA A 255 20.74 25.80 -8.39
N SER A 256 20.62 26.14 -7.11
CA SER A 256 21.20 27.33 -6.48
C SER A 256 20.88 28.65 -7.20
N ASN A 257 19.66 28.82 -7.73
CA ASN A 257 19.18 30.10 -8.27
C ASN A 257 17.78 30.37 -7.75
N TYR A 258 17.51 31.62 -7.38
CA TYR A 258 16.31 31.95 -6.61
C TYR A 258 15.66 33.24 -7.11
N ASP A 259 14.33 33.25 -7.14
CA ASP A 259 13.56 34.49 -7.17
C ASP A 259 13.18 34.86 -5.72
N GLY A 260 13.42 36.11 -5.33
CA GLY A 260 13.17 36.62 -3.98
C GLY A 260 12.13 37.72 -3.95
N PHE A 261 11.26 37.70 -2.94
CA PHE A 261 10.14 38.64 -2.81
C PHE A 261 10.01 39.12 -1.37
N THR A 262 9.69 40.40 -1.20
CA THR A 262 9.18 40.90 0.08
C THR A 262 7.70 40.57 0.18
N ILE A 263 7.33 39.71 1.13
CA ILE A 263 5.92 39.38 1.44
C ILE A 263 5.30 40.48 2.29
N GLY A 264 6.06 41.00 3.26
CA GLY A 264 5.65 42.11 4.10
C GLY A 264 6.84 42.70 4.84
N SER A 265 6.77 43.98 5.17
CA SER A 265 7.81 44.73 5.86
C SER A 265 7.26 45.45 7.08
N GLY A 266 8.06 45.58 8.13
CA GLY A 266 7.70 46.31 9.34
C GLY A 266 6.50 45.74 10.11
N LEU A 267 6.27 44.44 9.97
CA LEU A 267 5.18 43.70 10.60
C LEU A 267 5.34 43.69 12.12
N GLY A 268 4.25 43.96 12.83
CA GLY A 268 4.16 43.90 14.29
C GLY A 268 3.23 44.96 14.84
#